data_AF-A0A7Y7X9C3-F1
#
_entry.id   AF-A0A7Y7X9C3-F1
#
_cell.length_a   1.000
_cell.length_b   1.000
_cell.length_c   1.000
_cell.angle_alpha   90.00
_cell.angle_beta   90.00
_cell.angle_gamma   90.00
#
_symmetry.space_group_name_H-M   'P 1'
#
loop_
_entity.id
_entity.type
_entity.pdbx_description
1 polymer ?
#
loop_
_entity_poly.entity_id
_entity_poly.type
_entity_poly.pdbx_seq_one_letter_code
_entity_poly.pdbx_strand_id
1 'polypeptide(L)' 'MQINLIYTHTEMLISKRAYSSWIDIQNQHPDYMTSLGPWNQGTIIEYLVDEYPDIFPHPEEQVATLLTDDREIRALTFAC' A
#
# COMPACT_ATOMS: atom_id res chain seq x y z
N MET A 1 8.30 9.95 4.88
CA MET A 1 7.11 9.94 4.01
C MET A 1 6.07 9.03 4.64
N GLN A 2 4.79 9.36 4.51
CA GLN A 2 3.69 8.58 5.07
C GLN A 2 3.05 7.75 3.96
N ILE A 3 2.82 6.46 4.22
CA ILE A 3 2.28 5.50 3.27
C ILE A 3 0.95 4.97 3.82
N ASN A 4 -0.07 4.98 2.97
CA ASN A 4 -1.36 4.39 3.23
C ASN A 4 -1.43 3.02 2.55
N LEU A 5 -1.86 2.01 3.29
CA LEU A 5 -2.19 0.70 2.75
C LEU A 5 -3.70 0.68 2.47
N ILE A 6 -4.08 0.50 1.23
CA ILE A 6 -5.46 0.52 0.77
C ILE A 6 -5.84 -0.92 0.41
N TYR A 7 -6.86 -1.43 1.05
CA TYR A 7 -7.45 -2.72 0.77
C TYR A 7 -8.59 -2.55 -0.21
N THR A 8 -8.50 -3.26 -1.34
CA THR A 8 -9.62 -3.41 -2.26
C THR A 8 -10.08 -4.87 -2.29
N HIS A 9 -11.25 -5.13 -2.86
CA HIS A 9 -11.77 -6.50 -2.99
C HIS A 9 -10.90 -7.42 -3.86
N THR A 10 -10.10 -6.85 -4.77
CA THR A 10 -9.29 -7.59 -5.74
C THR A 10 -7.80 -7.57 -5.42
N GLU A 11 -7.31 -6.46 -4.87
CA GLU A 11 -5.88 -6.24 -4.64
C GLU A 11 -5.59 -5.34 -3.43
N MET A 12 -4.36 -5.40 -2.94
CA MET A 12 -3.86 -4.47 -1.93
C MET A 12 -2.96 -3.43 -2.59
N LEU A 13 -3.16 -2.16 -2.25
CA LEU A 13 -2.42 -1.04 -2.83
C LEU A 13 -1.65 -0.29 -1.75
N ILE A 14 -0.42 0.10 -2.03
CA ILE A 14 0.36 1.03 -1.22
C ILE A 14 0.39 2.38 -1.90
N SER A 15 0.08 3.44 -1.15
CA SER A 15 0.06 4.80 -1.66
C SER A 15 0.87 5.76 -0.79
N LYS A 16 1.77 6.52 -1.42
CA LYS A 16 2.49 7.63 -0.78
C LYS A 16 1.73 8.95 -0.85
N ARG A 17 0.51 8.94 -1.37
CA ARG A 17 -0.36 10.11 -1.47
C ARG A 17 -0.95 10.44 -0.10
N ALA A 18 -0.96 11.74 0.22
CA ALA A 18 -1.69 12.25 1.37
C ALA A 18 -3.17 12.40 1.00
N TYR A 19 -4.02 11.48 1.46
CA TYR A 19 -5.46 11.60 1.34
C TYR A 19 -6.02 12.46 2.46
N SER A 20 -6.95 13.36 2.14
CA SER A 20 -7.64 14.17 3.13
C SER A 20 -8.77 13.38 3.82
N SER A 21 -9.40 12.47 3.09
CA SER A 21 -10.42 11.56 3.62
C SER A 21 -10.36 10.19 2.93
N TRP A 22 -10.82 9.17 3.63
CA TRP A 22 -11.03 7.83 3.05
C TRP A 22 -12.03 7.85 1.89
N ILE A 23 -12.94 8.83 1.85
CA ILE A 23 -13.88 9.04 0.73
C ILE A 23 -13.13 9.32 -0.58
N ASP A 24 -12.00 10.04 -0.53
CA ASP A 24 -11.19 10.32 -1.72
C ASP A 24 -10.56 9.05 -2.30
N ILE A 25 -10.26 8.09 -1.42
CA ILE A 25 -9.74 6.77 -1.79
C ILE A 25 -10.87 5.95 -2.43
N GLN A 26 -12.04 5.92 -1.81
CA GLN A 26 -13.20 5.20 -2.34
C GLN A 26 -13.66 5.75 -3.70
N ASN A 27 -13.59 7.07 -3.91
CA ASN A 27 -13.89 7.67 -5.21
C ASN A 27 -12.89 7.24 -6.31
N GLN A 28 -11.65 6.91 -5.95
CA GLN A 28 -10.62 6.44 -6.87
C GLN A 28 -10.66 4.92 -7.08
N HIS A 29 -11.09 4.18 -6.06
CA HIS A 29 -11.14 2.73 -6.05
C HIS A 29 -12.57 2.28 -5.73
N PRO A 30 -13.37 1.94 -6.75
CA PRO A 30 -14.75 1.48 -6.55
C PRO A 30 -14.83 0.25 -5.62
N ASP A 31 -13.79 -0.56 -5.64
CA ASP A 31 -13.64 -1.79 -4.87
C ASP A 31 -12.98 -1.57 -3.50
N TYR A 32 -12.87 -0.32 -3.04
CA TYR A 32 -12.31 0.03 -1.75
C TYR A 32 -13.07 -0.63 -0.60
N MET A 33 -12.34 -1.35 0.26
CA MET A 33 -12.86 -1.95 1.48
C MET A 33 -12.46 -1.13 2.71
N THR A 34 -11.15 -0.88 2.86
CA THR A 34 -10.59 -0.18 4.01
C THR A 34 -9.21 0.38 3.70
N SER A 35 -8.71 1.29 4.52
CA SER A 35 -7.34 1.77 4.45
C SER A 35 -6.72 1.79 5.83
N LEU A 36 -5.47 1.35 5.92
CA LEU A 36 -4.66 1.44 7.11
C LEU A 36 -3.56 2.48 6.93
N GLY A 37 -3.25 3.19 8.01
CA GLY A 37 -2.27 4.26 8.03
C GLY A 37 -2.90 5.65 8.20
N PRO A 38 -2.13 6.72 7.97
CA PRO A 38 -0.79 6.73 7.37
C PRO A 38 0.33 6.20 8.29
N TRP A 39 1.18 5.30 7.77
CA TRP A 39 2.35 4.76 8.48
C TRP A 39 3.67 5.20 7.86
N ASN A 40 4.77 5.04 8.60
CA ASN A 40 6.11 5.25 8.05
C ASN A 40 6.57 4.00 7.28
N GLN A 41 7.65 4.15 6.49
CA GLN A 41 8.22 3.07 5.67
C GLN A 41 8.60 1.83 6.50
N GLY A 42 9.23 1.99 7.66
CA GLY A 42 9.64 0.85 8.49
C GLY A 42 8.44 0.07 9.01
N THR A 43 7.46 0.78 9.57
CA THR A 43 6.24 0.18 10.13
C THR A 43 5.40 -0.54 9.09
N ILE A 44 5.24 0.01 7.88
CA ILE A 44 4.49 -0.70 6.84
C ILE A 44 5.24 -1.93 6.34
N ILE A 45 6.57 -1.88 6.23
CA ILE A 45 7.39 -3.05 5.84
C ILE A 45 7.25 -4.14 6.90
N GLU A 46 7.43 -3.81 8.18
CA GLU A 46 7.28 -4.75 9.30
C GLU A 46 5.88 -5.39 9.30
N TYR A 47 4.83 -4.57 9.15
CA TYR A 47 3.46 -5.05 9.07
C TYR A 47 3.24 -6.00 7.89
N LEU A 48 3.74 -5.65 6.70
CA LEU A 48 3.60 -6.47 5.51
C LEU A 48 4.38 -7.79 5.61
N VAL A 49 5.55 -7.79 6.25
CA VAL A 49 6.34 -9.01 6.49
C VAL A 49 5.64 -9.95 7.48
N ASP A 50 5.04 -9.41 8.53
CA ASP A 50 4.37 -10.20 9.58
C ASP A 50 3.02 -10.78 9.12
N GLU A 51 2.19 -9.94 8.49
CA GLU A 51 0.84 -10.35 8.08
C GLU A 51 0.82 -11.07 6.72
N TYR A 52 1.78 -10.78 5.84
CA TYR A 52 1.80 -11.29 4.47
C TYR A 52 3.18 -11.84 4.07
N PRO A 53 3.57 -13.01 4.59
CA PRO A 53 4.86 -13.63 4.29
C PRO A 53 5.03 -14.02 2.80
N ASP A 54 3.92 -14.15 2.07
CA ASP A 54 3.89 -14.51 0.64
C ASP A 54 4.11 -13.32 -0.31
N ILE A 55 4.31 -12.10 0.22
CA ILE A 55 4.60 -10.92 -0.61
C ILE A 55 5.93 -11.12 -1.35
N PHE A 56 5.88 -10.98 -2.67
CA PHE A 56 7.04 -11.09 -3.54
C PHE A 56 6.94 -10.09 -4.69
N PRO A 57 7.98 -9.27 -4.96
CA PRO A 57 9.27 -9.15 -4.26
C PRO A 57 9.13 -8.71 -2.80
N HIS A 58 10.20 -8.81 -2.01
CA HIS A 58 10.17 -8.49 -0.57
C HIS A 58 9.48 -7.14 -0.29
N PRO A 59 8.67 -6.97 0.78
CA PRO A 59 7.94 -5.73 1.05
C PRO A 59 8.81 -4.47 1.00
N GLU A 60 10.06 -4.56 1.46
CA GLU A 60 11.04 -3.48 1.36
C GLU A 60 11.30 -3.03 -0.08
N GLU A 61 11.45 -3.97 -1.02
CA GLU A 61 11.68 -3.66 -2.44
C GLU A 61 10.45 -3.01 -3.07
N GLN A 62 9.26 -3.48 -2.74
CA GLN A 62 8.02 -2.90 -3.27
C GLN A 62 7.80 -1.48 -2.77
N VAL A 63 8.07 -1.24 -1.48
CA VAL A 63 7.98 0.09 -0.87
C VAL A 63 9.09 1.00 -1.39
N ALA A 64 10.33 0.52 -1.51
CA ALA A 64 11.43 1.29 -2.11
C ALA A 64 11.12 1.66 -3.56
N THR A 65 10.49 0.74 -4.32
CA THR A 65 10.03 1.02 -5.68
C THR A 65 8.96 2.11 -5.68
N LEU A 66 7.96 2.05 -4.80
CA LEU A 66 6.96 3.13 -4.68
C LEU A 66 7.60 4.50 -4.37
N LEU A 67 8.63 4.52 -3.53
CA LEU A 67 9.31 5.77 -3.15
C LEU A 67 10.15 6.36 -4.28
N THR A 68 10.74 5.51 -5.13
CA THR A 68 11.59 5.92 -6.26
C THR A 68 10.82 6.16 -7.55
N ASP A 69 9.64 5.55 -7.72
CA ASP A 69 8.76 5.73 -8.87
C ASP A 69 8.06 7.12 -8.83
N ASP A 70 7.72 7.68 -9.98
CA ASP A 70 6.89 8.89 -10.08
C ASP A 70 5.44 8.62 -9.69
N ARG A 71 5.02 7.35 -9.69
CA ARG A 71 3.67 6.93 -9.29
C ARG A 71 3.42 7.12 -7.79
N GLU A 72 2.24 7.62 -7.45
CA GLU A 72 1.82 7.81 -6.06
C GLU A 72 1.16 6.57 -5.44
N ILE A 73 0.74 5.61 -6.25
CA ILE A 73 0.01 4.39 -5.87
C ILE A 73 0.59 3.20 -6.62
N ARG A 74 0.74 2.07 -5.94
CA ARG A 74 1.20 0.81 -6.51
C ARG A 74 0.49 -0.38 -5.88
N ALA A 75 0.15 -1.38 -6.68
CA ALA A 75 -0.37 -2.64 -6.17
C ALA A 75 0.74 -3.50 -5.56
N LEU A 76 0.43 -4.18 -4.46
CA LEU A 76 1.28 -5.19 -3.86
C LEU A 76 1.21 -6.47 -4.70
N THR A 77 2.37 -7.03 -4.99
CA THR A 77 2.50 -8.32 -5.66
C THR A 77 2.82 -9.43 -4.67
N PHE A 78 2.25 -10.61 -4.91
CA PHE A 78 2.43 -11.81 -4.11
C PHE A 78 3.11 -12.89 -4.95
N ALA A 79 3.86 -13.78 -4.31
CA ALA A 79 4.38 -14.96 -4.96
C ALA A 79 3.20 -15.82 -5.45
N CYS A 80 3.20 -16.14 -6.75
CA CYS A 80 2.27 -17.11 -7.34
C CYS A 80 2.68 -18.54 -7.00
#